data_AF-A0A952EA54-F1
#
_entry.id   AF-A0A952EA54-F1
#
_cell.length_a   1.000
_cell.length_b   1.000
_cell.length_c   1.000
_cell.angle_alpha   90.00
_cell.angle_beta   90.00
_cell.angle_gamma   90.00
#
_symmetry.space_group_name_H-M   'P 1'
#
loop_
_entity.id
_entity.type
_entity.pdbx_description
1 polymer ?
#
loop_
_entity_poly.entity_id
_entity_poly.type
_entity_poly.pdbx_seq_one_letter_code
_entity_poly.pdbx_strand_id
1 'polypeptide(L)' 'MIIEFKNGEKIITHPSGVVSVQTKADMKSLRDSVQEQLNQLNADLIAYNFDLTEITNSIGG' A
#
# COMPACT_ATOMS: atom_id res chain seq x y z
N MET A 1 -7.18 21.60 3.60
CA MET A 1 -7.05 20.55 2.55
C MET A 1 -8.41 19.93 2.40
N ILE A 2 -8.89 19.79 1.17
CA ILE A 2 -10.16 19.14 0.86
C ILE A 2 -9.84 17.83 0.14
N ILE A 3 -10.49 16.74 0.54
CA ILE A 3 -10.34 15.43 -0.10
C ILE A 3 -11.72 15.02 -0.60
N GLU A 4 -11.83 14.77 -1.90
CA GLU A 4 -13.06 14.32 -2.56
C GLU A 4 -12.82 13.01 -3.30
N PHE A 5 -13.84 12.15 -3.33
CA PHE A 5 -13.83 10.93 -4.12
C PHE A 5 -14.85 11.06 -5.24
N LYS A 6 -14.38 11.06 -6.49
CA LYS A 6 -15.24 11.21 -7.67
C LYS A 6 -14.82 10.21 -8.74
N ASN A 7 -15.76 9.45 -9.28
CA ASN A 7 -15.52 8.46 -10.34
C ASN A 7 -14.41 7.43 -10.03
N GLY A 8 -14.17 7.13 -8.74
CA GLY A 8 -13.10 6.23 -8.31
C GLY A 8 -11.73 6.88 -8.19
N GLU A 9 -11.61 8.17 -8.44
CA GLU A 9 -10.40 8.97 -8.22
C GLU A 9 -10.49 9.70 -6.88
N LYS A 10 -9.35 9.83 -6.21
CA LYS A 10 -9.19 10.66 -5.02
C LYS A 10 -8.58 12.00 -5.44
N ILE A 11 -9.36 13.06 -5.31
CA ILE A 11 -8.97 14.43 -5.61
C ILE A 11 -8.57 15.11 -4.30
N ILE A 12 -7.36 15.65 -4.24
CA ILE A 12 -6.78 16.32 -3.07
C ILE A 12 -6.53 17.78 -3.43
N THR A 13 -7.24 18.69 -2.79
CA THR A 13 -7.01 20.13 -2.94
C THR A 13 -6.24 20.66 -1.74
N HIS A 14 -5.00 21.09 -2.00
CA HIS A 14 -4.14 21.69 -0.99
C HIS A 14 -4.61 23.12 -0.63
N PRO A 15 -4.31 23.63 0.57
CA PRO A 15 -4.61 25.03 0.94
C PRO A 15 -4.00 26.08 0.00
N SER A 16 -2.94 25.70 -0.73
CA SER A 16 -2.31 26.52 -1.78
C SER A 16 -3.11 26.58 -3.09
N GLY A 17 -4.20 25.82 -3.21
CA GLY A 17 -4.99 25.68 -4.44
C GLY A 17 -4.47 24.63 -5.42
N VAL A 18 -3.30 24.02 -5.16
CA VAL A 18 -2.79 22.89 -5.96
C VAL A 18 -3.73 21.69 -5.82
N VAL A 19 -4.08 21.05 -6.94
CA VAL A 19 -4.93 19.87 -6.99
C VAL A 19 -4.11 18.66 -7.41
N SER A 20 -4.20 17.58 -6.65
CA SER A 20 -3.62 16.27 -6.98
C SER A 20 -4.72 15.25 -7.18
N VAL A 21 -4.60 14.42 -8.22
CA VAL A 21 -5.56 13.36 -8.52
C VAL A 21 -4.83 12.02 -8.38
N GLN A 22 -5.38 11.13 -7.57
CA GLN A 22 -4.93 9.74 -7.43
C GLN A 22 -5.97 8.83 -8.06
N THR A 23 -5.55 7.99 -9.00
CA THR A 23 -6.44 7.04 -9.69
C THR A 23 -6.39 5.65 -9.06
N LYS A 24 -7.37 4.80 -9.37
CA LYS A 24 -7.34 3.38 -8.99
C LYS A 24 -6.16 2.63 -9.59
N ALA A 25 -5.69 3.02 -10.77
CA ALA A 25 -4.54 2.41 -11.42
C ALA A 25 -3.27 2.65 -10.59
N ASP A 26 -3.07 3.88 -10.11
CA ASP A 26 -1.94 4.25 -9.25
C ASP A 26 -1.97 3.46 -7.93
N MET A 27 -3.16 3.28 -7.35
CA MET A 27 -3.35 2.48 -6.14
C MET A 27 -3.11 0.98 -6.36
N LYS A 28 -3.39 0.47 -7.56
CA LYS A 28 -3.06 -0.92 -7.92
C LYS A 28 -1.54 -1.08 -8.05
N SER A 29 -0.87 -0.20 -8.78
CA SER A 29 0.59 -0.20 -8.89
C SER A 29 1.29 -0.09 -7.54
N LEU A 30 0.76 0.75 -6.63
CA LEU A 30 1.26 0.84 -5.26
C LEU A 30 1.09 -0.48 -4.50
N ARG A 31 -0.08 -1.13 -4.61
CA ARG A 31 -0.33 -2.43 -3.98
C ARG A 31 0.60 -3.51 -4.51
N ASP A 32 0.76 -3.58 -5.82
CA ASP A 32 1.63 -4.57 -6.48
C ASP A 32 3.09 -4.38 -6.02
N SER A 33 3.55 -3.13 -5.91
CA SER A 33 4.89 -2.80 -5.38
C SER A 33 5.06 -3.16 -3.89
N VAL A 34 4.06 -2.87 -3.05
CA VAL A 34 4.08 -3.28 -1.63
C VAL A 34 4.09 -4.81 -1.51
N GLN A 35 3.34 -5.52 -2.35
CA GLN A 35 3.33 -6.98 -2.36
C GLN A 35 4.68 -7.57 -2.76
N GLU A 36 5.35 -7.00 -3.75
CA GLU A 36 6.70 -7.41 -4.15
C GLU A 36 7.71 -7.20 -3.02
N GLN A 37 7.64 -6.05 -2.32
CA GLN A 37 8.48 -5.79 -1.15
C GLN A 37 8.23 -6.77 0.00
N LEU A 38 6.98 -7.13 0.25
CA LEU A 38 6.62 -8.14 1.25
C LEU A 38 7.15 -9.52 0.87
N ASN A 39 7.06 -9.90 -0.40
CA ASN A 39 7.59 -11.17 -0.90
C ASN A 39 9.11 -11.23 -0.75
N GLN A 40 9.81 -10.14 -1.06
CA GLN A 40 11.26 -10.04 -0.88
C GLN A 40 11.64 -10.14 0.60
N LEU A 41 10.97 -9.40 1.49
CA LEU A 41 11.20 -9.47 2.93
C LEU A 41 10.97 -10.88 3.47
N ASN A 42 9.91 -11.57 3.01
CA ASN A 42 9.64 -12.94 3.42
C ASN A 42 10.74 -13.90 2.95
N ALA A 43 11.24 -13.75 1.72
CA ALA A 43 12.35 -14.54 1.20
C ALA A 43 13.64 -14.29 2.00
N ASP A 44 13.93 -13.03 2.33
CA ASP A 44 15.09 -12.67 3.14
C ASP A 44 15.00 -13.28 4.55
N LEU A 45 13.83 -13.22 5.20
CA LEU A 45 13.63 -13.79 6.54
C LEU A 45 13.76 -15.33 6.57
N ILE A 46 13.27 -16.01 5.53
CA ILE A 46 13.48 -17.46 5.34
C ILE A 46 14.98 -17.75 5.20
N ALA A 47 15.73 -16.94 4.44
CA ALA A 47 17.18 -17.11 4.28
C ALA A 47 17.95 -16.94 5.61
N TYR A 48 17.41 -16.19 6.56
CA TYR A 48 17.97 -16.02 7.91
C TYR A 48 17.45 -17.05 8.94
N ASN A 49 16.76 -18.12 8.52
CA ASN A 49 16.18 -19.12 9.43
C ASN A 49 15.19 -18.52 10.46
N PHE A 50 14.53 -17.41 10.13
CA PHE A 50 13.51 -16.79 10.96
C PHE A 50 12.12 -17.28 10.50
N ASP A 51 11.44 -18.07 11.34
CA ASP A 51 10.13 -18.64 11.03
C ASP A 51 9.01 -17.67 11.46
N LEU A 52 8.36 -17.03 10.49
CA LEU A 52 7.25 -16.09 10.71
C LEU A 52 5.87 -16.77 10.86
N THR A 53 5.80 -18.11 10.87
CA THR A 53 4.53 -18.87 10.91
C THR A 53 3.65 -18.49 12.11
N GLU A 54 4.23 -17.99 13.20
CA GLU A 54 3.48 -17.49 14.38
C GLU A 54 2.85 -16.09 14.17
N ILE A 55 3.43 -15.22 13.33
CA ILE A 55 2.95 -13.84 13.16
C ILE A 55 1.77 -13.79 12.17
N THR A 56 1.78 -14.60 11.12
CA THR A 56 0.66 -14.72 10.18
C THR A 56 -0.64 -15.16 10.87
N ASN A 57 -0.55 -15.99 11.91
CA ASN A 57 -1.71 -16.40 12.70
C ASN A 57 -2.23 -15.32 13.65
N SER A 58 -1.43 -14.30 13.99
CA SER A 58 -1.82 -13.22 14.91
C SER A 58 -2.38 -11.96 14.24
N ILE A 59 -2.25 -11.83 12.91
CA ILE A 59 -2.74 -10.66 12.13
C ILE A 59 -4.10 -10.93 11.46
N GLY A 60 -4.53 -12.20 11.41
CA GLY A 60 -5.80 -12.64 10.79
C GLY A 60 -7.01 -12.76 11.71
N GLY A 61 -6.95 -12.17 12.91
CA GLY A 61 -8.07 -12.05 13.85
C GLY A 61 -8.85 -10.76 13.64
#